data_AF-A0AA38S3L3-F1
#
_entry.id   AF-A0AA38S3L3-F1
#
_cell.length_a   1.000
_cell.length_b   1.000
_cell.length_c   1.000
_cell.angle_alpha   90.00
_cell.angle_beta   90.00
_cell.angle_gamma   90.00
#
_symmetry.space_group_name_H-M   'P 1'
#
loop_
_entity.id
_entity.type
_entity.pdbx_description
1 polymer ?
#
loop_
_entity_poly.entity_id
_entity_poly.type
_entity_poly.pdbx_seq_one_letter_code
_entity_poly.pdbx_strand_id
1 'polypeptide(L)'
;MAASKENHGFQKPSLLSHMVNLRRKLTSTLSKDLIGNLLWFTCIDCQANDETTLDGLMKKVRECISKIDVEFVKKAQGDKGYIAMMESMKYMREISSKGTMDVFNFTSWCKMGFCDLDFGWGKPCWLNGMIGEGSRVFWNTVTLMDTNYGEGIEAWVSLDEKEMGIFQGNSELLAFASLDPSPLPKDEVVALNKPHAMNIQIDPIN
;
A
#
# COMPACT_ATOMS: atom_id res chain seq x y z
N MET A 1 -12.41 7.13 -8.88
CA MET A 1 -13.66 7.87 -9.16
C MET A 1 -13.57 8.61 -10.50
N ALA A 2 -12.63 9.55 -10.69
CA ALA A 2 -12.44 10.24 -11.99
C ALA A 2 -12.17 9.29 -13.16
N ALA A 3 -11.24 8.33 -13.01
CA ALA A 3 -10.92 7.35 -14.05
C ALA A 3 -12.12 6.52 -14.50
N SER A 4 -12.99 6.10 -13.57
CA SER A 4 -14.20 5.32 -13.91
C SER A 4 -15.19 6.15 -14.75
N LYS A 5 -15.40 7.42 -14.38
CA LYS A 5 -16.25 8.35 -15.14
C LYS A 5 -15.72 8.61 -16.54
N GLU A 6 -14.41 8.79 -16.70
CA GLU A 6 -13.77 8.98 -18.00
C GLU A 6 -13.80 7.71 -18.85
N ASN A 7 -13.61 6.54 -18.24
CA ASN A 7 -13.57 5.26 -18.95
C ASN A 7 -14.94 4.72 -19.36
N HIS A 8 -15.99 4.98 -18.57
CA HIS A 8 -17.30 4.39 -18.75
C HIS A 8 -18.42 5.41 -18.99
N GLY A 9 -18.14 6.71 -18.91
CA GLY A 9 -19.13 7.77 -19.03
C GLY A 9 -19.97 8.00 -17.77
N PHE A 10 -19.84 7.15 -16.75
CA PHE A 10 -20.48 7.27 -15.45
C PHE A 10 -19.55 6.78 -14.34
N GLN A 11 -19.74 7.28 -13.13
CA GLN A 11 -18.98 6.83 -11.97
C GLN A 11 -19.50 5.48 -11.49
N LYS A 12 -18.66 4.44 -11.50
CA LYS A 12 -18.99 3.17 -10.84
C LYS A 12 -18.78 3.28 -9.32
N PRO A 13 -19.60 2.56 -8.53
CA PRO A 13 -19.31 2.36 -7.11
C PRO A 13 -17.99 1.59 -6.96
N SER A 14 -17.28 1.85 -5.86
CA SER A 14 -15.96 1.27 -5.59
C SER A 14 -15.86 0.75 -4.17
N LEU A 15 -15.00 -0.25 -3.97
CA LEU A 15 -14.74 -0.86 -2.68
C LEU A 15 -13.26 -0.66 -2.33
N LEU A 16 -13.00 -0.01 -1.19
CA LEU A 16 -11.66 0.04 -0.63
C LEU A 16 -11.50 -1.08 0.39
N SER A 17 -10.62 -2.04 0.11
CA SER A 17 -10.17 -3.04 1.07
C SER A 17 -8.86 -2.57 1.71
N HIS A 18 -8.72 -2.67 3.04
CA HIS A 18 -7.48 -2.30 3.73
C HIS A 18 -7.01 -3.44 4.64
N MET A 19 -5.75 -3.87 4.47
CA MET A 19 -5.10 -4.86 5.32
C MET A 19 -4.71 -4.27 6.69
N VAL A 20 -5.04 -4.98 7.75
CA VAL A 20 -4.90 -4.53 9.14
C VAL A 20 -4.03 -5.52 9.91
N ASN A 21 -2.97 -5.01 10.53
CA ASN A 21 -2.12 -5.79 11.41
C ASN A 21 -2.85 -6.16 12.71
N LEU A 22 -3.04 -7.45 12.96
CA LEU A 22 -3.74 -7.95 14.14
C LEU A 22 -2.85 -8.05 15.38
N ARG A 23 -1.52 -8.03 15.23
CA ARG A 23 -0.57 -8.28 16.32
C ARG A 23 -0.81 -7.37 17.51
N ARG A 24 -0.94 -6.07 17.27
CA ARG A 24 -1.19 -5.06 18.33
C ARG A 24 -2.57 -5.17 18.98
N LYS A 25 -3.44 -6.04 18.46
CA LYS A 25 -4.82 -6.26 18.92
C LYS A 25 -4.98 -7.60 19.63
N LEU A 26 -3.92 -8.41 19.68
CA LEU A 26 -3.85 -9.61 20.51
C LEU A 26 -3.60 -9.19 21.96
N THR A 27 -4.23 -9.87 22.90
CA THR A 27 -4.06 -9.64 24.35
C THR A 27 -2.73 -10.18 24.90
N SER A 28 -2.01 -10.99 24.12
CA SER A 28 -0.73 -11.59 24.53
C SER A 28 0.43 -10.58 24.44
N THR A 29 1.30 -10.60 25.46
CA THR A 29 2.53 -9.80 25.53
C THR A 29 3.56 -10.15 24.46
N LEU A 30 3.50 -11.37 23.89
CA LEU A 30 4.40 -11.85 22.84
C LEU A 30 3.92 -11.51 21.41
N SER A 31 2.84 -10.75 21.29
CA SER A 31 2.12 -10.58 20.02
C SER A 31 2.89 -9.84 18.92
N LYS A 32 3.85 -8.97 19.27
CA LYS A 32 4.60 -8.15 18.30
C LYS A 32 5.57 -8.98 17.46
N ASP A 33 6.18 -9.99 18.06
CA ASP A 33 7.26 -10.78 17.45
C ASP A 33 6.76 -12.10 16.86
N LEU A 34 5.44 -12.29 16.81
CA LEU A 34 4.83 -13.48 16.19
C LEU A 34 5.17 -13.53 14.70
N ILE A 35 5.83 -14.61 14.30
CA ILE A 35 6.12 -14.94 12.91
C ILE A 35 4.87 -15.55 12.27
N GLY A 36 4.56 -15.14 11.04
CA GLY A 36 3.43 -15.66 10.26
C GLY A 36 2.40 -14.61 9.83
N ASN A 37 1.31 -15.06 9.22
CA ASN A 37 0.26 -14.18 8.69
C ASN A 37 -0.76 -13.84 9.77
N LEU A 38 -0.52 -12.76 10.52
CA LEU A 38 -1.45 -12.20 11.50
C LEU A 38 -2.04 -10.89 10.99
N LEU A 39 -2.81 -11.01 9.92
CA LEU A 39 -3.43 -9.90 9.20
C LEU A 39 -4.90 -10.23 8.95
N TRP A 40 -5.75 -9.21 8.92
CA TRP A 40 -7.12 -9.30 8.42
C TRP A 40 -7.44 -8.06 7.62
N PHE A 41 -8.47 -8.09 6.78
CA PHE A 41 -8.88 -6.90 6.03
C PHE A 41 -10.20 -6.33 6.52
N THR A 42 -10.43 -5.08 6.17
CA THR A 42 -11.71 -4.38 6.34
C THR A 42 -12.09 -3.70 5.04
N CYS A 43 -13.37 -3.41 4.82
CA CYS A 43 -13.87 -2.91 3.54
C CYS A 43 -14.72 -1.65 3.70
N ILE A 44 -14.54 -0.68 2.82
CA ILE A 44 -15.29 0.57 2.77
C ILE A 44 -16.03 0.63 1.44
N ASP A 45 -17.35 0.76 1.52
CA ASP A 45 -18.19 1.07 0.37
C ASP A 45 -18.09 2.57 0.03
N CYS A 46 -17.68 2.85 -1.20
CA CYS A 46 -17.64 4.19 -1.78
C CYS A 46 -18.65 4.24 -2.93
N GLN A 47 -19.82 4.80 -2.67
CA GLN A 47 -20.93 4.83 -3.63
C GLN A 47 -20.61 5.76 -4.82
N ALA A 48 -21.28 5.55 -5.95
CA ALA A 48 -21.05 6.35 -7.16
C ALA A 48 -21.37 7.85 -7.01
N ASN A 49 -22.29 8.20 -6.10
CA ASN A 49 -22.75 9.57 -5.87
C ASN A 49 -22.25 10.15 -4.53
N ASP A 50 -21.32 9.46 -3.89
CA ASP A 50 -20.70 9.92 -2.65
C ASP A 50 -19.73 11.06 -3.01
N GLU A 51 -20.22 12.31 -3.05
CA GLU A 51 -19.36 13.51 -3.05
C GLU A 51 -18.67 13.63 -1.69
N THR A 52 -17.74 12.69 -1.45
CA THR A 52 -17.05 12.60 -0.18
C THR A 52 -15.86 13.55 -0.25
N THR A 53 -15.88 14.59 0.57
CA THR A 53 -14.66 15.40 0.82
C THR A 53 -13.54 14.49 1.32
N LEU A 54 -12.29 14.93 1.16
CA LEU A 54 -11.14 14.18 1.68
C LEU A 54 -11.30 13.82 3.17
N ASP A 55 -11.80 14.76 3.98
CA ASP A 55 -12.08 14.55 5.40
C ASP A 55 -13.15 13.48 5.64
N GLY A 56 -14.22 13.50 4.85
CA GLY A 56 -15.28 12.49 4.93
C GLY A 56 -14.76 11.10 4.56
N LEU A 57 -13.90 11.00 3.54
CA LEU A 57 -13.28 9.73 3.16
C LEU A 57 -12.34 9.24 4.25
N MET A 58 -11.50 10.12 4.80
CA MET A 58 -10.59 9.78 5.90
C MET A 58 -11.34 9.32 7.14
N LYS A 59 -12.49 9.93 7.45
CA LYS A 59 -13.37 9.49 8.53
C LYS A 59 -13.89 8.07 8.27
N LYS A 60 -14.44 7.80 7.08
CA LYS A 60 -14.89 6.44 6.68
C LYS A 60 -13.75 5.41 6.80
N VAL A 61 -12.53 5.75 6.37
CA VAL A 61 -11.35 4.89 6.49
C VAL A 61 -11.02 4.59 7.95
N ARG A 62 -10.95 5.61 8.81
CA ARG A 62 -10.63 5.42 10.23
C ARG A 62 -11.70 4.59 10.95
N GLU A 63 -12.98 4.88 10.71
CA GLU A 63 -14.10 4.12 11.26
C GLU A 63 -14.09 2.66 10.79
N CYS A 64 -13.68 2.41 9.55
CA CYS A 64 -13.64 1.06 9.03
C CYS A 64 -12.46 0.24 9.60
N ILE A 65 -11.29 0.86 9.76
CA ILE A 65 -10.12 0.24 10.40
C ILE A 65 -10.40 -0.03 11.89
N SER A 66 -11.16 0.84 12.57
CA SER A 66 -11.50 0.65 13.99
C SER A 66 -12.46 -0.51 14.23
N LYS A 67 -13.22 -0.97 13.23
CA LYS A 67 -14.07 -2.17 13.35
C LYS A 67 -13.27 -3.45 13.62
N ILE A 68 -12.02 -3.50 13.14
CA ILE A 68 -11.11 -4.59 13.47
C ILE A 68 -10.41 -4.21 14.77
N ASP A 69 -11.08 -4.29 15.91
CA ASP A 69 -10.49 -3.92 17.21
C ASP A 69 -10.05 -5.16 18.01
N VAL A 70 -9.69 -4.94 19.27
CA VAL A 70 -9.32 -6.02 20.21
C VAL A 70 -10.48 -6.98 20.44
N GLU A 71 -11.72 -6.49 20.48
CA GLU A 71 -12.90 -7.33 20.72
C GLU A 71 -13.23 -8.19 19.50
N PHE A 72 -13.10 -7.65 18.28
CA PHE A 72 -13.16 -8.44 17.05
C PHE A 72 -12.13 -9.56 17.06
N VAL A 73 -10.88 -9.26 17.41
CA VAL A 73 -9.79 -10.24 17.44
C VAL A 73 -10.02 -11.31 18.51
N LYS A 74 -10.52 -10.94 19.70
CA LYS A 74 -10.94 -11.91 20.73
C LYS A 74 -12.07 -12.81 20.23
N LYS A 75 -13.10 -12.24 19.61
CA LYS A 75 -14.21 -13.02 19.01
C LYS A 75 -13.68 -13.99 17.96
N ALA A 76 -12.76 -13.55 17.12
CA ALA A 76 -12.13 -14.35 16.06
C ALA A 76 -11.26 -15.51 16.59
N GLN A 77 -10.77 -15.44 17.83
CA GLN A 77 -10.00 -16.51 18.46
C GLN A 77 -10.85 -17.57 19.16
N GLY A 78 -12.11 -17.29 19.46
CA GLY A 78 -12.99 -18.23 20.14
C GLY A 78 -13.45 -19.38 19.22
N ASP A 79 -14.11 -20.38 19.79
CA ASP A 79 -14.58 -21.59 19.09
C ASP A 79 -15.50 -21.30 17.87
N LYS A 80 -16.14 -20.12 17.87
CA LYS A 80 -17.00 -19.63 16.76
C LYS A 80 -16.37 -18.45 16.01
N GLY A 81 -15.06 -18.26 16.11
CA GLY A 81 -14.36 -17.13 15.51
C GLY A 81 -14.45 -17.08 14.00
N TYR A 82 -14.48 -18.25 13.34
CA TYR A 82 -14.71 -18.35 11.90
C TYR A 82 -16.04 -17.71 11.46
N ILE A 83 -17.08 -17.73 12.31
CA ILE A 83 -18.36 -17.06 12.02
C ILE A 83 -18.17 -15.54 11.96
N ALA A 84 -17.47 -14.97 12.94
CA ALA A 84 -17.16 -13.54 12.96
C ALA A 84 -16.34 -13.10 11.73
N MET A 85 -15.38 -13.94 11.34
CA MET A 85 -14.56 -13.73 10.15
C MET A 85 -15.41 -13.79 8.88
N MET A 86 -16.27 -14.81 8.72
CA MET A 86 -17.20 -14.91 7.59
C MET A 86 -18.20 -13.75 7.52
N GLU A 87 -18.74 -13.31 8.66
CA GLU A 87 -19.63 -12.15 8.75
C GLU A 87 -18.94 -10.89 8.24
N SER A 88 -17.68 -10.66 8.63
CA SER A 88 -16.88 -9.52 8.17
C SER A 88 -16.60 -9.54 6.66
N MET A 89 -16.57 -10.74 6.06
CA MET A 89 -16.33 -10.94 4.62
C MET A 89 -17.60 -10.95 3.78
N LYS A 90 -18.78 -11.06 4.39
CA LYS A 90 -20.06 -11.27 3.69
C LYS A 90 -20.29 -10.24 2.59
N TYR A 91 -20.07 -8.97 2.91
CA TYR A 91 -20.26 -7.86 1.98
C TYR A 91 -19.29 -7.92 0.78
N MET A 92 -17.99 -8.16 1.03
CA MET A 92 -17.01 -8.32 -0.04
C MET A 92 -17.35 -9.52 -0.94
N ARG A 93 -17.78 -10.64 -0.34
CA ARG A 93 -18.16 -11.85 -1.10
C ARG A 93 -19.36 -11.57 -2.02
N GLU A 94 -20.37 -10.85 -1.53
CA GLU A 94 -21.54 -10.47 -2.32
C GLU A 94 -21.15 -9.56 -3.50
N ILE A 95 -20.25 -8.60 -3.30
CA ILE A 95 -19.77 -7.71 -4.37
C ILE A 95 -18.93 -8.47 -5.40
N SER A 96 -17.95 -9.25 -4.94
CA SER A 96 -17.06 -10.02 -5.81
C SER A 96 -17.85 -10.97 -6.71
N SER A 97 -18.94 -11.55 -6.20
CA SER A 97 -19.81 -12.44 -6.99
C SER A 97 -20.59 -11.72 -8.11
N LYS A 98 -20.84 -10.41 -7.97
CA LYS A 98 -21.63 -9.63 -8.93
C LYS A 98 -20.77 -8.89 -9.95
N GLY A 99 -19.50 -8.62 -9.65
CA GLY A 99 -18.59 -7.89 -10.55
C GLY A 99 -19.01 -6.43 -10.81
N THR A 100 -19.78 -5.84 -9.90
CA THR A 100 -20.44 -4.54 -10.11
C THR A 100 -19.63 -3.33 -9.61
N MET A 101 -18.48 -3.55 -8.97
CA MET A 101 -17.70 -2.50 -8.31
C MET A 101 -16.21 -2.64 -8.59
N ASP A 102 -15.53 -1.50 -8.65
CA ASP A 102 -14.07 -1.46 -8.76
C ASP A 102 -13.46 -1.67 -7.35
N VAL A 103 -12.59 -2.66 -7.20
CA VAL A 103 -12.00 -3.03 -5.89
C VAL A 103 -10.56 -2.55 -5.81
N PHE A 104 -10.24 -1.69 -4.85
CA PHE A 104 -8.90 -1.20 -4.58
C PHE A 104 -8.37 -1.78 -3.26
N ASN A 105 -7.25 -2.50 -3.31
CA ASN A 105 -6.65 -3.14 -2.15
C ASN A 105 -5.50 -2.30 -1.62
N PHE A 106 -5.63 -1.85 -0.38
CA PHE A 106 -4.64 -1.06 0.34
C PHE A 106 -3.90 -1.91 1.37
N THR A 107 -2.59 -1.76 1.40
CA THR A 107 -1.74 -2.27 2.47
C THR A 107 -0.75 -1.19 2.88
N SER A 108 -0.38 -1.16 4.16
CA SER A 108 0.60 -0.22 4.69
C SER A 108 1.72 -0.97 5.38
N TRP A 109 2.95 -0.69 4.95
CA TRP A 109 4.19 -1.13 5.57
C TRP A 109 4.85 -0.03 6.39
N CYS A 110 4.17 1.11 6.53
CA CYS A 110 4.59 2.20 7.38
C CYS A 110 4.78 1.72 8.82
N LYS A 111 5.83 2.20 9.48
CA LYS A 111 6.19 1.93 10.88
C LYS A 111 6.45 0.45 11.17
N MET A 112 6.80 -0.33 10.14
CA MET A 112 7.30 -1.71 10.31
C MET A 112 8.80 -1.76 10.61
N GLY A 113 9.51 -0.63 10.51
CA GLY A 113 10.94 -0.52 10.85
C GLY A 113 11.89 -0.96 9.74
N PHE A 114 11.38 -1.20 8.52
CA PHE A 114 12.22 -1.63 7.39
C PHE A 114 13.33 -0.62 7.06
N CYS A 115 13.03 0.68 7.14
CA CYS A 115 13.98 1.78 6.92
C CYS A 115 15.13 1.81 7.94
N ASP A 116 14.93 1.22 9.12
CA ASP A 116 15.89 1.20 10.21
C ASP A 116 16.70 -0.09 10.30
N LEU A 117 16.49 -1.03 9.37
CA LEU A 117 17.23 -2.28 9.33
C LEU A 117 18.69 -2.03 8.98
N ASP A 118 19.61 -2.49 9.84
CA ASP A 118 21.05 -2.46 9.59
C ASP A 118 21.64 -3.82 9.93
N PHE A 119 22.21 -4.47 8.91
CA PHE A 119 22.86 -5.79 9.03
C PHE A 119 24.38 -5.68 9.26
N GLY A 120 24.89 -4.49 9.55
CA GLY A 120 26.31 -4.18 9.77
C GLY A 120 26.98 -3.41 8.62
N TRP A 121 26.21 -3.00 7.61
CA TRP A 121 26.69 -2.39 6.37
C TRP A 121 26.02 -1.03 6.12
N GLY A 122 25.25 -0.54 7.09
CA GLY A 122 24.42 0.64 6.98
C GLY A 122 22.95 0.29 6.70
N LYS A 123 22.11 1.31 6.83
CA LYS A 123 20.67 1.25 6.55
C LYS A 123 20.40 1.15 5.04
N PRO A 124 19.27 0.56 4.61
CA PRO A 124 18.90 0.54 3.20
C PRO A 124 18.79 1.97 2.66
N CYS A 125 19.35 2.24 1.49
CA CYS A 125 19.13 3.52 0.80
C CYS A 125 17.68 3.64 0.34
N TRP A 126 17.05 2.53 -0.06
CA TRP A 126 15.67 2.49 -0.51
C TRP A 126 15.03 1.12 -0.30
N LEU A 127 13.71 1.12 -0.20
CA LEU A 127 12.87 -0.06 -0.10
C LEU A 127 11.84 -0.01 -1.22
N ASN A 128 11.72 -1.11 -1.95
CA ASN A 128 10.71 -1.25 -2.99
C ASN A 128 9.52 -2.09 -2.47
N GLY A 129 8.31 -1.72 -2.89
CA GLY A 129 7.10 -2.50 -2.67
C GLY A 129 7.04 -3.77 -3.53
N MET A 130 5.90 -4.47 -3.45
CA MET A 130 5.67 -5.75 -4.14
C MET A 130 5.34 -5.63 -5.65
N ILE A 131 5.72 -4.55 -6.32
CA ILE A 131 5.39 -4.34 -7.73
C ILE A 131 6.69 -4.38 -8.54
N GLY A 132 6.97 -5.56 -9.12
CA GLY A 132 8.05 -5.74 -10.08
C GLY A 132 7.54 -5.65 -11.52
N GLU A 133 8.40 -5.22 -12.44
CA GLU A 133 8.12 -5.21 -13.87
C GLU A 133 7.63 -6.59 -14.35
N GLY A 134 6.53 -6.62 -15.12
CA GLY A 134 5.93 -7.88 -15.61
C GLY A 134 5.03 -8.62 -14.60
N SER A 135 4.84 -8.09 -13.39
CA SER A 135 3.85 -8.63 -12.45
C SER A 135 2.45 -8.46 -13.01
N ARG A 136 1.70 -9.56 -13.16
CA ARG A 136 0.28 -9.46 -13.53
C ARG A 136 -0.47 -8.71 -12.45
N VAL A 137 -1.06 -7.58 -12.81
CA VAL A 137 -2.00 -6.85 -11.94
C VAL A 137 -3.25 -7.72 -11.80
N PHE A 138 -3.23 -8.64 -10.85
CA PHE A 138 -4.41 -9.46 -10.58
C PHE A 138 -5.52 -8.59 -9.98
N TRP A 139 -5.17 -7.60 -9.15
CA TRP A 139 -6.08 -6.62 -8.53
C TRP A 139 -5.46 -5.22 -8.48
N ASN A 140 -6.30 -4.18 -8.55
CA ASN A 140 -5.90 -2.80 -8.27
C ASN A 140 -5.37 -2.72 -6.82
N THR A 141 -4.10 -2.39 -6.67
CA THR A 141 -3.37 -2.48 -5.40
C THR A 141 -2.59 -1.21 -5.11
N VAL A 142 -2.60 -0.77 -3.85
CA VAL A 142 -1.84 0.37 -3.34
C VAL A 142 -1.07 -0.07 -2.11
N THR A 143 0.26 0.03 -2.16
CA THR A 143 1.14 -0.23 -1.02
C THR A 143 1.74 1.08 -0.53
N LEU A 144 1.47 1.42 0.74
CA LEU A 144 2.00 2.61 1.39
C LEU A 144 3.24 2.25 2.21
N MET A 145 4.34 2.98 2.02
CA MET A 145 5.61 2.74 2.70
C MET A 145 6.19 4.04 3.26
N ASP A 146 6.98 3.92 4.31
CA ASP A 146 7.81 5.03 4.78
C ASP A 146 8.90 5.30 3.74
N THR A 147 9.29 6.57 3.60
CA THR A 147 10.46 6.94 2.80
C THR A 147 11.68 7.10 3.71
N ASN A 148 12.86 6.76 3.18
CA ASN A 148 14.12 7.09 3.84
C ASN A 148 14.46 8.59 3.72
N TYR A 149 13.73 9.33 2.88
CA TYR A 149 13.99 10.71 2.53
C TYR A 149 12.95 11.65 3.14
N GLY A 150 13.13 11.97 4.43
CA GLY A 150 12.28 12.91 5.17
C GLY A 150 11.03 12.27 5.78
N GLU A 151 10.00 13.08 6.03
CA GLU A 151 8.77 12.67 6.74
C GLU A 151 7.63 12.24 5.80
N GLY A 152 7.95 11.88 4.55
CA GLY A 152 6.98 11.55 3.50
C GLY A 152 6.47 10.10 3.54
N ILE A 153 5.57 9.79 2.60
CA ILE A 153 5.07 8.43 2.33
C ILE A 153 5.25 8.16 0.83
N GLU A 154 5.78 6.99 0.49
CA GLU A 154 5.80 6.47 -0.87
C GLU A 154 4.58 5.58 -1.09
N ALA A 155 3.86 5.83 -2.19
CA ALA A 155 2.69 5.04 -2.59
C ALA A 155 3.00 4.28 -3.88
N TRP A 156 3.09 2.96 -3.77
CA TRP A 156 3.27 2.06 -4.89
C TRP A 156 1.91 1.61 -5.40
N VAL A 157 1.56 2.08 -6.59
CA VAL A 157 0.22 1.92 -7.18
C VAL A 157 0.31 0.99 -8.38
N SER A 158 -0.56 -0.01 -8.42
CA SER A 158 -0.73 -0.94 -9.55
C SER A 158 -2.20 -0.96 -9.94
N LEU A 159 -2.47 -0.58 -11.19
CA LEU A 159 -3.79 -0.46 -11.79
C LEU A 159 -3.75 -1.05 -13.20
N ASP A 160 -4.92 -1.25 -13.82
CA ASP A 160 -5.00 -1.44 -15.27
C ASP A 160 -4.33 -0.29 -16.04
N GLU A 161 -3.73 -0.59 -17.19
CA GLU A 161 -2.96 0.38 -17.98
C GLU A 161 -3.77 1.64 -18.31
N LYS A 162 -5.05 1.48 -18.67
CA LYS A 162 -5.92 2.61 -19.00
C LYS A 162 -6.22 3.47 -17.78
N GLU A 163 -6.46 2.84 -16.63
CA GLU A 163 -6.70 3.54 -15.37
C GLU A 163 -5.44 4.23 -14.85
N MET A 164 -4.27 3.59 -15.01
CA MET A 164 -2.99 4.16 -14.63
C MET A 164 -2.67 5.42 -15.43
N GLY A 165 -2.93 5.43 -16.74
CA GLY A 165 -2.74 6.63 -17.57
C GLY A 165 -3.55 7.83 -17.07
N ILE A 166 -4.82 7.61 -16.68
CA ILE A 166 -5.67 8.67 -16.10
C ILE A 166 -5.17 9.08 -14.71
N PHE A 167 -4.76 8.11 -13.89
CA PHE A 167 -4.25 8.35 -12.55
C PHE A 167 -2.99 9.23 -12.58
N GLN A 168 -2.04 8.93 -13.47
CA GLN A 168 -0.79 9.69 -13.64
C GLN A 168 -1.04 11.10 -14.21
N GLY A 169 -2.06 11.29 -15.04
CA GLY A 169 -2.41 12.60 -15.59
C GLY A 169 -3.24 13.49 -14.66
N ASN A 170 -3.63 13.02 -13.47
CA ASN A 170 -4.55 13.73 -12.59
C ASN A 170 -3.89 14.95 -11.93
N SER A 171 -4.37 16.16 -12.26
CA SER A 171 -3.80 17.42 -11.76
C SER A 171 -3.94 17.62 -10.25
N GLU A 172 -5.04 17.15 -9.64
CA GLU A 172 -5.23 17.22 -8.19
C GLU A 172 -4.21 16.34 -7.47
N LEU A 173 -3.94 15.13 -7.97
CA LEU A 173 -2.91 14.25 -7.43
C LEU A 173 -1.52 14.88 -7.58
N LEU A 174 -1.19 15.38 -8.77
CA LEU A 174 0.11 15.98 -9.08
C LEU A 174 0.40 17.26 -8.28
N ALA A 175 -0.63 17.91 -7.75
CA ALA A 175 -0.46 19.04 -6.83
C ALA A 175 0.15 18.61 -5.47
N PHE A 176 0.05 17.34 -5.10
CA PHE A 176 0.51 16.81 -3.81
C PHE A 176 1.53 15.66 -3.91
N ALA A 177 1.70 15.05 -5.09
CA ALA A 177 2.54 13.89 -5.29
C ALA A 177 3.52 14.09 -6.46
N SER A 178 4.72 13.54 -6.31
CA SER A 178 5.68 13.38 -7.40
C SER A 178 5.54 11.97 -7.97
N LEU A 179 5.45 11.84 -9.29
CA LEU A 179 5.42 10.54 -9.96
C LEU A 179 6.84 10.01 -10.15
N ASP A 180 7.04 8.75 -9.78
CA ASP A 180 8.28 7.99 -9.96
C ASP A 180 9.55 8.82 -9.65
N PRO A 181 9.64 9.45 -8.45
CA PRO A 181 10.81 10.22 -8.09
C PRO A 181 12.00 9.27 -7.92
N SER A 182 13.21 9.76 -8.26
CA SER A 182 14.42 8.98 -8.00
C SER A 182 14.55 8.66 -6.51
N PRO A 183 14.79 7.39 -6.16
CA PRO A 183 14.93 6.96 -4.77
C PRO A 183 16.34 7.21 -4.21
N LEU A 184 17.16 8.01 -4.89
CA LEU A 184 18.51 8.35 -4.47
C LEU A 184 18.58 9.84 -4.12
N PRO A 185 19.37 10.24 -3.11
CA PRO A 185 19.64 11.65 -2.86
C PRO A 185 20.28 12.26 -4.10
N LYS A 186 19.92 13.51 -4.43
CA LYS A 186 20.43 14.23 -5.60
C LYS A 186 21.96 14.22 -5.68
N ASP A 187 22.65 14.22 -4.54
CA ASP A 187 24.11 14.21 -4.46
C ASP A 187 24.74 12.84 -4.81
N GLU A 188 24.04 11.73 -4.59
CA GLU A 188 24.50 10.38 -4.99
C GLU A 188 24.26 10.09 -6.47
N VAL A 189 23.18 10.63 -7.05
CA VAL A 189 22.92 10.56 -8.49
C VAL A 189 24.04 11.24 -9.29
N VAL A 190 24.61 12.33 -8.76
CA VAL A 190 25.77 13.01 -9.36
C VAL A 190 27.04 12.18 -9.23
N ALA A 191 27.22 11.42 -8.14
CA ALA A 191 28.38 10.56 -7.94
C ALA A 191 28.39 9.34 -8.88
N LEU A 192 27.22 8.75 -9.14
CA LEU A 192 27.04 7.62 -10.08
C LEU A 192 27.24 8.03 -11.55
N ASN A 193 26.94 9.28 -11.91
CA ASN A 193 27.08 9.79 -13.28
C ASN A 193 28.47 10.36 -13.60
N LYS A 194 29.43 10.33 -12.65
CA LYS A 194 30.82 10.63 -12.98
C LYS A 194 31.46 9.43 -13.67
N PRO A 195 31.98 9.56 -14.91
CA PRO A 195 32.73 8.48 -15.53
C PRO A 195 33.89 8.11 -14.62
N HIS A 196 33.87 6.89 -14.10
CA HIS A 196 35.02 6.35 -13.38
C HIS A 196 36.16 6.22 -14.40
N ALA A 197 37.05 7.21 -14.44
CA ALA A 197 38.35 7.06 -15.07
C ALA A 197 39.15 6.07 -14.21
N MET A 198 38.99 4.78 -14.51
CA MET A 198 39.77 3.71 -13.93
C MET A 198 41.17 3.76 -14.55
N ASN A 199 42.04 4.61 -14.02
CA ASN A 199 43.48 4.57 -14.33
C ASN A 199 44.08 3.35 -13.64
N ILE A 200 44.05 2.20 -14.33
CA ILE A 200 44.80 1.01 -13.93
C ILE A 200 46.25 1.25 -14.37
N GLN A 201 47.09 1.64 -13.42
CA GLN A 201 48.54 1.60 -13.60
C GLN A 201 48.99 0.17 -13.31
N ILE A 202 49.38 -0.56 -14.35
CA ILE A 202 49.91 -1.92 -14.25
C ILE A 202 51.42 -1.77 -14.03
N ASP A 203 51.91 -2.07 -12.83
CA ASP A 203 53.34 -2.18 -12.58
C ASP A 203 53.88 -3.49 -13.18
N PRO A 204 55.04 -3.46 -13.87
CA PRO A 204 55.63 -4.66 -14.45
C PRO A 204 56.19 -5.57 -13.35
N ILE A 205 55.88 -6.86 -13.48
CA ILE A 205 56.35 -7.93 -12.58
C ILE A 205 57.83 -8.19 -12.89
N ASN A 206 58.70 -8.14 -11.87
CA ASN A 206 60.07 -8.67 -11.92
C ASN A 206 60.08 -10.20 -11.76
#